data_AF-T1AF04-F1
#
_entry.id   AF-T1AF04-F1
#
_cell.length_a   1.000
_cell.length_b   1.000
_cell.length_c   1.000
_cell.angle_alpha   90.00
_cell.angle_beta   90.00
_cell.angle_gamma   90.00
#
_symmetry.space_group_name_H-M   'P 1'
#
loop_
_entity.id
_entity.type
_entity.pdbx_description
1 polymer ?
#
loop_
_entity_poly.entity_id
_entity_poly.type
_entity_poly.pdbx_seq_one_letter_code
_entity_poly.pdbx_strand_id
1 'polypeptide(L)' 'MRTTDPVRFQRACEATLIPAGTTVVVPEGTEGSLTQALGQSFTVYV' A
#
# COMPACT_ATOMS: atom_id res chain seq x y z
N MET A 1 -9.96 16.18 11.17
CA MET A 1 -9.38 16.14 9.81
C MET A 1 -8.60 14.85 9.71
N ARG A 2 -9.14 13.80 9.06
CA ARG A 2 -8.46 12.50 8.93
C ARG A 2 -7.52 12.60 7.72
N THR A 3 -6.22 12.49 7.97
CA THR A 3 -5.10 12.80 7.06
C THR A 3 -4.64 11.62 6.19
N THR A 4 -5.55 10.74 5.79
CA THR A 4 -5.21 9.63 4.89
C THR A 4 -6.32 9.47 3.88
N ASP A 5 -6.30 10.32 2.86
CA ASP A 5 -7.09 10.11 1.66
C ASP A 5 -6.72 8.74 1.06
N PRO A 6 -7.71 7.97 0.59
CA PRO A 6 -7.47 6.67 -0.02
C PRO A 6 -6.60 6.85 -1.27
N VAL A 7 -5.51 6.07 -1.35
CA VAL A 7 -4.70 5.96 -2.56
C VAL A 7 -5.21 4.83 -3.41
N ARG A 8 -5.24 5.06 -4.73
CA ARG A 8 -5.61 4.04 -5.72
C ARG A 8 -4.38 3.61 -6.49
N PHE A 9 -4.14 2.30 -6.54
CA PHE A 9 -3.06 1.73 -7.33
C PHE A 9 -3.40 1.84 -8.82
N GLN A 10 -2.62 2.60 -9.58
CA GLN A 10 -2.84 2.81 -11.02
C GLN A 10 -2.36 1.65 -11.90
N ARG A 11 -1.68 0.67 -11.30
CA ARG A 11 -1.17 -0.53 -11.96
C ARG A 11 -0.99 -1.64 -10.94
N ALA A 12 -0.93 -2.88 -11.41
CA ALA A 12 -0.48 -3.97 -10.57
C ALA A 12 0.98 -3.73 -10.13
N CYS A 13 1.29 -3.98 -8.87
CA CYS A 13 2.65 -3.86 -8.35
C CYS A 13 2.97 -4.91 -7.30
N GLU A 14 4.25 -5.30 -7.22
CA GLU A 14 4.74 -6.16 -6.16
C GLU A 14 4.84 -5.37 -4.83
N ALA A 15 4.36 -5.98 -3.76
CA ALA A 15 4.42 -5.45 -2.41
C ALA A 15 4.77 -6.56 -1.42
N THR A 16 5.37 -6.18 -0.29
CA THR A 16 5.65 -7.12 0.81
C THR A 16 4.51 -7.08 1.81
N LEU A 17 3.88 -8.22 2.06
CA LEU A 17 2.83 -8.35 3.06
C LEU A 17 3.44 -8.34 4.47
N ILE A 18 3.12 -7.32 5.26
CA ILE A 18 3.59 -7.18 6.64
C ILE A 18 2.56 -7.81 7.60
N PRO A 19 2.98 -8.56 8.64
CA PRO A 19 4.37 -8.85 9.02
C PRO A 19 4.97 -10.11 8.38
N ALA A 20 4.22 -10.83 7.55
CA ALA A 20 4.63 -12.15 7.01
C ALA A 20 5.90 -12.12 6.14
N GLY A 21 6.23 -10.98 5.53
CA GLY A 21 7.39 -10.82 4.65
C GLY A 21 7.22 -11.43 3.26
N THR A 22 6.03 -11.93 2.92
CA THR A 22 5.75 -12.57 1.63
C THR A 22 5.50 -11.52 0.54
N THR A 23 6.12 -11.70 -0.63
CA THR A 23 5.83 -10.88 -1.81
C THR A 23 4.48 -11.25 -2.40
N VAL A 24 3.61 -10.26 -2.56
CA VAL A 24 2.29 -10.36 -3.18
C VAL A 24 2.17 -9.34 -4.30
N VAL A 25 1.25 -9.58 -5.24
CA VAL A 25 0.90 -8.59 -6.26
C VAL A 25 -0.39 -7.89 -5.84
N VAL A 26 -0.32 -6.57 -5.64
CA VAL A 26 -1.52 -5.75 -5.46
C VAL A 26 -2.09 -5.46 -6.84
N PRO A 27 -3.37 -5.79 -7.12
CA PRO A 27 -3.99 -5.51 -8.41
C PRO A 27 -4.09 -4.01 -8.73
N GLU A 28 -4.22 -3.70 -10.01
CA GLU A 28 -4.65 -2.36 -10.43
C GLU A 28 -6.04 -2.05 -9.87
N GLY A 29 -6.25 -0.81 -9.45
CA GLY A 29 -7.52 -0.31 -8.99
C GLY A 29 -7.81 -0.57 -7.52
N THR A 30 -6.96 -1.31 -6.80
CA THR A 30 -7.06 -1.48 -5.35
C THR A 30 -6.96 -0.11 -4.66
N GLU A 31 -7.82 0.12 -3.68
CA GLU A 31 -7.79 1.31 -2.83
C GLU A 31 -7.19 0.94 -1.47
N GLY A 32 -6.30 1.80 -0.95
CA GLY A 32 -5.72 1.59 0.37
C GLY A 32 -5.41 2.90 1.07
N SER A 33 -5.22 2.84 2.38
CA SER A 33 -4.81 4.00 3.18
C SER A 33 -3.32 3.97 3.44
N LEU A 34 -2.60 5.05 3.10
CA LEU A 34 -1.19 5.21 3.47
C LEU A 34 -1.07 5.41 4.98
N THR A 35 -0.40 4.50 5.70
CA THR A 35 -0.32 4.56 7.16
C THR A 35 1.00 5.14 7.65
N GLN A 36 2.11 4.82 6.99
CA GLN A 36 3.44 5.26 7.40
C GLN A 36 4.35 5.42 6.19
N ALA A 37 5.26 6.40 6.28
CA ALA A 37 6.40 6.53 5.38
C ALA A 37 7.67 6.01 6.09
N LEU A 38 8.38 5.10 5.44
CA LEU A 38 9.64 4.50 5.90
C LEU A 38 10.72 4.84 4.87
N GLY A 39 11.25 6.06 4.95
CA GLY A 39 12.24 6.56 4.00
C GLY A 39 11.70 6.59 2.57
N GLN A 40 12.01 5.56 1.79
CA GLN A 40 11.62 5.42 0.38
C GLN A 40 10.42 4.51 0.14
N SER A 41 9.83 3.93 1.20
CA SER A 41 8.69 3.01 1.11
C SER A 41 7.50 3.52 1.91
N PHE A 42 6.30 3.11 1.52
CA PHE A 42 5.07 3.40 2.27
C PHE A 42 4.37 2.11 2.66
N THR A 43 3.78 2.10 3.85
CA THR A 43 2.86 1.03 4.26
C THR A 43 1.46 1.42 3.84
N VAL A 44 0.80 0.54 3.09
CA VAL A 44 -0.59 0.71 2.69
C VAL A 44 -1.44 -0.35 3.38
N TYR A 45 -2.55 0.08 3.98
CA TYR A 45 -3.61 -0.80 4.44
C TYR A 45 -4.66 -0.91 3.34
N VAL A 46 -4.71 -2.06 2.68
CA VAL A 46 -5.67 -2.45 1.63
C VAL A 46 -6.76 -3.35 2.19
#